data_AF-A0A2S2Q437-F1
#
_entry.id   AF-A0A2S2Q437-F1
#
_cell.length_a   1.000
_cell.length_b   1.000
_cell.length_c   1.000
_cell.angle_alpha   90.00
_cell.angle_beta   90.00
_cell.angle_gamma   90.00
#
_symmetry.space_group_name_H-M   'P 1'
#
loop_
_entity.id
_entity.type
_entity.pdbx_description
1 polymer ?
#
loop_
_entity_poly.entity_id
_entity_poly.type
_entity_poly.pdbx_seq_one_letter_code
_entity_poly.pdbx_strand_id
1 'polypeptide(L)'
;MHLCDGEFSCDSGKCIPDLWVCDGINHCSKGEDEHQNMCNTRVCDDSTLFRCSSGKCIPKNWICNTILDCPNGNDENEFLCNNRTCSVDEFKCKSGQCISENIVCDVRNDCFDGSDENKAMCDARQCFNEEFRCDSGKCIEKNKVCDGYINDCVGGEDESEKICQEKVCENNEFTCKSGVCLKFYWVCDGRKDCSDGADENAEMCKNHTCSDDQYRCSSGRCIEFYWVCDGRSHCINNADEDLDMCRTHNCSEDQFRCSSGKCLAFYWVCDGNNDCPNKEDEDVHMCKVHECDPDQFRCDSGKCLNQDWVCDGIADCPDKKDEDVEMCQKHV
;
A
#
# COMPACT_ATOMS: atom_id res chain seq x y z
N MET A 1 19.88 10.19 28.76
CA MET A 1 20.68 9.59 27.68
C MET A 1 19.65 9.36 26.60
N HIS A 2 19.45 10.34 25.70
CA HIS A 2 18.48 10.22 24.61
C HIS A 2 18.99 9.11 23.69
N LEU A 3 18.20 8.06 23.51
CA LEU A 3 18.38 7.10 22.43
C LEU A 3 17.47 7.57 21.31
N CYS A 4 18.01 7.72 20.11
CA CYS A 4 17.22 7.88 18.90
C CYS A 4 16.90 6.45 18.42
N ASP A 5 15.64 6.04 18.37
CA ASP A 5 15.28 4.69 17.91
C ASP A 5 15.31 4.66 16.38
N GLY A 6 16.11 3.75 15.82
CA GLY A 6 16.34 3.66 14.38
C GLY A 6 17.09 4.83 13.70
N GLU A 7 17.56 5.83 14.47
CA GLU A 7 18.24 7.03 13.94
C GLU A 7 19.60 7.29 14.63
N PHE A 8 20.46 8.09 13.99
CA PHE A 8 21.77 8.44 14.55
C PHE A 8 21.69 9.63 15.49
N SER A 9 22.16 9.44 16.73
CA SER A 9 22.21 10.48 17.76
C SER A 9 23.48 11.32 17.68
N CYS A 10 23.36 12.62 17.40
CA CYS A 10 24.43 13.59 17.58
C CYS A 10 24.71 13.84 19.09
N ASP A 11 25.93 14.26 19.44
CA ASP A 11 26.30 14.60 20.83
C ASP A 11 25.50 15.79 21.37
N SER A 12 24.94 16.62 20.48
CA SER A 12 24.06 17.73 20.83
C SER A 12 22.63 17.30 21.21
N GLY A 13 22.28 16.02 21.02
CA GLY A 13 20.93 15.49 21.23
C GLY A 13 20.01 15.60 20.00
N LYS A 14 20.52 16.04 18.85
CA LYS A 14 19.80 16.00 17.56
C LYS A 14 19.85 14.57 17.00
N CYS A 15 18.72 14.04 16.55
CA CYS A 15 18.66 12.80 15.77
C CYS A 15 18.69 13.11 14.26
N ILE A 16 19.36 12.28 13.48
CA ILE A 16 19.39 12.36 12.01
C ILE A 16 19.12 10.99 11.40
N PRO A 17 18.51 10.94 10.20
CA PRO A 17 18.30 9.68 9.48
C PRO A 17 19.59 8.90 9.28
N ASP A 18 19.51 7.58 9.38
CA ASP A 18 20.66 6.70 9.17
C ASP A 18 21.30 6.84 7.77
N LEU A 19 20.49 7.24 6.77
CA LEU A 19 20.94 7.53 5.41
C LEU A 19 21.87 8.76 5.33
N TRP A 20 21.82 9.66 6.32
CA TRP A 20 22.58 10.93 6.33
C TRP A 20 23.91 10.83 7.08
N VAL A 21 24.24 9.64 7.58
CA VAL A 21 25.46 9.40 8.34
C VAL A 21 26.55 8.91 7.40
N CYS A 22 27.73 9.52 7.45
CA CYS A 22 28.87 9.26 6.56
C CYS A 22 28.55 9.51 5.08
N ASP A 23 27.64 10.44 4.81
CA ASP A 23 27.22 10.85 3.47
C ASP A 23 28.07 12.00 2.89
N GLY A 24 29.03 12.49 3.68
CA GLY A 24 29.96 13.56 3.29
C GLY A 24 29.46 14.97 3.62
N ILE A 25 28.31 15.10 4.29
CA ILE A 25 27.70 16.37 4.68
C ILE A 25 27.54 16.40 6.20
N ASN A 26 27.97 17.50 6.84
CA ASN A 26 27.80 17.65 8.28
C ASN A 26 26.34 18.00 8.63
N HIS A 27 25.62 17.04 9.20
CA HIS A 27 24.27 17.21 9.72
C HIS A 27 24.24 17.40 11.25
N CYS A 28 25.29 16.98 11.97
CA CYS A 28 25.47 17.25 13.40
C CYS A 28 26.21 18.57 13.65
N SER A 29 26.01 19.15 14.84
CA SER A 29 26.58 20.47 15.22
C SER A 29 28.12 20.51 15.22
N LYS A 30 28.79 19.36 15.40
CA LYS A 30 30.25 19.23 15.31
C LYS A 30 30.71 18.26 14.20
N GLY A 31 29.80 17.82 13.33
CA GLY A 31 30.11 16.84 12.28
C GLY A 31 30.41 15.44 12.81
N GLU A 32 29.79 15.06 13.94
CA GLU A 32 29.99 13.75 14.57
C GLU A 32 29.56 12.60 13.64
N ASP A 33 28.56 12.86 12.81
CA ASP A 33 28.03 12.00 11.74
C ASP A 33 29.03 11.71 10.61
N GLU A 34 30.07 12.55 10.48
CA GLU A 34 31.14 12.43 9.49
C GLU A 34 32.49 12.09 10.13
N HIS A 35 32.50 11.68 11.40
CA HIS A 35 33.72 11.30 12.09
C HIS A 35 34.32 10.03 11.46
N GLN A 36 35.55 10.15 10.95
CA GLN A 36 36.23 9.07 10.22
C GLN A 36 36.32 7.75 11.00
N ASN A 37 36.55 7.79 12.32
CA ASN A 37 36.55 6.57 13.14
C ASN A 37 35.19 5.89 13.16
N MET A 38 34.10 6.66 13.29
CA MET A 38 32.74 6.15 13.28
C MET A 38 32.46 5.52 11.91
N CYS A 39 32.67 6.27 10.83
CA CYS A 39 32.40 5.80 9.46
C CYS A 39 33.18 4.54 9.09
N ASN A 40 34.45 4.44 9.53
CA ASN A 40 35.27 3.25 9.33
C ASN A 40 34.73 2.01 10.06
N THR A 41 34.10 2.18 11.22
CA THR A 41 33.58 1.08 12.05
C THR A 41 32.06 0.86 11.95
N ARG A 42 31.34 1.74 11.23
CA ARG A 42 29.89 1.65 11.08
C ARG A 42 29.51 0.33 10.43
N VAL A 43 28.55 -0.37 11.03
CA VAL A 43 27.98 -1.62 10.51
C VAL A 43 26.61 -1.30 9.94
N CYS A 44 26.34 -1.76 8.72
CA CYS A 44 25.01 -1.72 8.12
C CYS A 44 24.33 -3.06 8.33
N ASP A 45 23.00 -3.08 8.40
CA ASP A 45 22.23 -4.32 8.36
C ASP A 45 22.45 -5.01 6.99
N ASP A 46 23.23 -6.09 7.01
CA ASP A 46 23.60 -6.83 5.81
C ASP A 46 22.41 -7.56 5.17
N SER A 47 21.23 -7.59 5.79
CA SER A 47 20.03 -8.18 5.16
C SER A 47 19.44 -7.23 4.11
N THR A 48 19.29 -5.95 4.44
CA THR A 48 18.54 -4.94 3.65
C THR A 48 19.42 -3.83 3.07
N LEU A 49 20.57 -3.54 3.69
CA LEU A 49 21.42 -2.40 3.38
C LEU A 49 22.77 -2.82 2.77
N PHE A 50 23.38 -1.88 2.06
CA PHE A 50 24.71 -1.95 1.48
C PHE A 50 25.60 -0.89 2.10
N ARG A 51 26.80 -1.29 2.51
CA ARG A 51 27.80 -0.39 3.09
C ARG A 51 28.69 0.20 1.99
N CYS A 52 28.56 1.49 1.74
CA CYS A 52 29.48 2.26 0.90
C CYS A 52 30.91 2.21 1.46
N SER A 53 31.91 2.47 0.60
CA SER A 53 33.31 2.57 1.04
C SER A 53 33.54 3.76 1.99
N SER A 54 32.68 4.78 1.94
CA SER A 54 32.65 5.90 2.88
C SER A 54 32.15 5.54 4.27
N GLY A 55 31.47 4.40 4.44
CA GLY A 55 30.75 4.04 5.66
C GLY A 55 29.25 4.36 5.65
N LYS A 56 28.73 5.05 4.62
CA LYS A 56 27.28 5.26 4.42
C LYS A 56 26.57 3.93 4.20
N CYS A 57 25.37 3.77 4.74
CA CYS A 57 24.49 2.64 4.46
C CYS A 57 23.40 3.10 3.47
N ILE A 58 23.22 2.37 2.38
CA ILE A 58 22.14 2.61 1.40
C ILE A 58 21.30 1.35 1.21
N PRO A 59 20.02 1.44 0.80
CA PRO A 59 19.23 0.27 0.43
C PRO A 59 19.89 -0.57 -0.67
N LYS A 60 19.83 -1.91 -0.59
CA LYS A 60 20.45 -2.78 -1.60
C LYS A 60 19.89 -2.62 -3.01
N ASN A 61 18.64 -2.17 -3.14
CA ASN A 61 18.02 -1.84 -4.43
C ASN A 61 18.56 -0.54 -5.04
N TRP A 62 19.40 0.21 -4.32
CA TRP A 62 20.12 1.39 -4.83
C TRP A 62 21.51 1.05 -5.38
N ILE A 63 21.93 -0.21 -5.33
CA ILE A 63 23.19 -0.64 -5.94
C ILE A 63 22.97 -0.85 -7.45
N CYS A 64 23.82 -0.24 -8.27
CA CYS A 64 23.78 -0.34 -9.73
C CYS A 64 22.50 0.26 -10.34
N ASN A 65 21.94 1.29 -9.72
CA ASN A 65 20.76 2.03 -10.19
C ASN A 65 21.14 3.29 -11.00
N THR A 66 22.38 3.43 -11.46
CA THR A 66 22.97 4.61 -12.15
C THR A 66 22.92 5.93 -11.39
N ILE A 67 22.44 5.92 -10.15
CA ILE A 67 22.46 7.07 -9.25
C ILE A 67 23.67 6.90 -8.34
N LEU A 68 24.43 7.98 -8.18
CA LEU A 68 25.56 7.98 -7.24
C LEU A 68 25.03 8.22 -5.83
N ASP A 69 24.54 7.17 -5.19
CA ASP A 69 23.98 7.21 -3.84
C ASP A 69 25.09 7.12 -2.78
N CYS A 70 26.16 6.38 -3.07
CA CYS A 70 27.39 6.43 -2.29
C CYS A 70 28.20 7.71 -2.61
N PRO A 71 28.80 8.37 -1.61
CA PRO A 71 29.64 9.57 -1.83
C PRO A 71 30.82 9.33 -2.77
N ASN A 72 31.32 8.09 -2.81
CA ASN A 72 32.43 7.68 -3.67
C ASN A 72 31.96 7.00 -4.98
N GLY A 73 30.65 6.88 -5.22
CA GLY A 73 30.07 6.22 -6.39
C GLY A 73 30.40 4.73 -6.50
N ASN A 74 30.71 4.07 -5.37
CA ASN A 74 31.17 2.68 -5.37
C ASN A 74 30.02 1.65 -5.46
N ASP A 75 28.80 2.10 -5.22
CA ASP A 75 27.53 1.47 -5.58
C ASP A 75 27.36 1.27 -7.09
N GLU A 76 27.88 2.19 -7.91
CA GLU A 76 27.83 2.14 -9.38
C GLU A 76 29.11 1.58 -10.01
N ASN A 77 29.91 0.86 -9.23
CA ASN A 77 31.17 0.32 -9.72
C ASN A 77 30.95 -0.88 -10.67
N GLU A 78 31.57 -0.84 -11.86
CA GLU A 78 31.43 -1.89 -12.88
C GLU A 78 31.78 -3.30 -12.35
N PHE A 79 32.80 -3.45 -11.50
CA PHE A 79 33.16 -4.75 -10.92
C PHE A 79 32.10 -5.24 -9.92
N LEU A 80 31.52 -4.33 -9.14
CA LEU A 80 30.42 -4.64 -8.23
C LEU A 80 29.17 -5.06 -9.02
N CYS A 81 28.76 -4.28 -10.01
CA CYS A 81 27.56 -4.54 -10.82
C CYS A 81 27.66 -5.83 -11.65
N ASN A 82 28.84 -6.11 -12.20
CA ASN A 82 29.07 -7.35 -12.93
C ASN A 82 29.03 -8.59 -12.03
N ASN A 83 29.54 -8.50 -10.79
CA ASN A 83 29.54 -9.63 -9.85
C ASN A 83 28.34 -9.65 -8.89
N ARG A 84 27.45 -8.64 -8.95
CA ARG A 84 26.25 -8.62 -8.13
C ARG A 84 25.38 -9.82 -8.49
N THR A 85 25.00 -10.57 -7.47
CA THR A 85 23.99 -11.63 -7.58
C THR A 85 22.69 -10.99 -7.13
N CYS A 86 21.68 -10.97 -8.00
CA CYS A 86 20.35 -10.50 -7.64
C CYS A 86 19.69 -11.49 -6.67
N SER A 87 18.66 -11.05 -5.95
CA SER A 87 17.83 -11.96 -5.16
C SER A 87 17.19 -13.05 -6.04
N VAL A 88 16.68 -14.11 -5.43
CA VAL A 88 16.00 -15.20 -6.15
C VAL A 88 14.79 -14.69 -6.94
N ASP A 89 14.15 -13.62 -6.46
CA ASP A 89 12.94 -13.02 -7.06
C ASP A 89 13.26 -11.75 -7.91
N GLU A 90 14.53 -11.56 -8.28
CA GLU A 90 15.01 -10.41 -9.04
C GLU A 90 15.72 -10.84 -10.34
N PHE A 91 15.38 -10.15 -11.43
CA PHE A 91 16.02 -10.30 -12.72
C PHE A 91 17.26 -9.40 -12.82
N LYS A 92 18.38 -9.98 -13.26
CA LYS A 92 19.61 -9.24 -13.53
C LYS A 92 19.61 -8.66 -14.94
N CYS A 93 19.42 -7.35 -15.06
CA CYS A 93 19.63 -6.62 -16.29
C CYS A 93 21.07 -6.79 -16.78
N LYS A 94 21.28 -6.69 -18.10
CA LYS A 94 22.63 -6.69 -18.68
C LYS A 94 23.41 -5.42 -18.32
N SER A 95 22.72 -4.33 -17.97
CA SER A 95 23.30 -3.14 -17.33
C SER A 95 23.83 -3.38 -15.90
N GLY A 96 23.46 -4.50 -15.25
CA GLY A 96 23.86 -4.84 -13.88
C GLY A 96 22.83 -4.49 -12.80
N GLN A 97 21.74 -3.79 -13.16
CA GLN A 97 20.59 -3.58 -12.27
C GLN A 97 19.92 -4.90 -11.90
N CYS A 98 19.30 -4.93 -10.73
CA CYS A 98 18.35 -5.98 -10.35
C CYS A 98 16.96 -5.34 -10.29
N ILE A 99 16.03 -5.87 -11.07
CA ILE A 99 14.62 -5.46 -11.08
C ILE A 99 13.76 -6.63 -10.64
N SER A 100 12.52 -6.40 -10.22
CA SER A 100 11.62 -7.50 -9.86
C SER A 100 11.36 -8.40 -11.06
N GLU A 101 11.33 -9.72 -10.86
CA GLU A 101 10.92 -10.66 -11.92
C GLU A 101 9.52 -10.34 -12.48
N ASN A 102 8.60 -9.79 -11.68
CA ASN A 102 7.21 -9.54 -12.10
C ASN A 102 7.04 -8.39 -13.11
N ILE A 103 8.07 -7.57 -13.31
CA ILE A 103 8.06 -6.44 -14.25
C ILE A 103 8.91 -6.67 -15.50
N VAL A 104 9.48 -7.86 -15.66
CA VAL A 104 10.23 -8.22 -16.88
C VAL A 104 9.25 -8.61 -17.99
N CYS A 105 9.50 -8.14 -19.22
CA CYS A 105 8.65 -8.37 -20.41
C CYS A 105 7.23 -7.77 -20.28
N ASP A 106 7.10 -6.67 -19.54
CA ASP A 106 5.84 -5.97 -19.27
C ASP A 106 5.60 -4.78 -20.23
N VAL A 107 6.44 -4.64 -21.26
CA VAL A 107 6.47 -3.56 -22.27
C VAL A 107 7.07 -2.25 -21.75
N ARG A 108 7.43 -2.16 -20.48
CA ARG A 108 8.12 -0.99 -19.92
C ARG A 108 9.61 -1.25 -19.84
N ASN A 109 10.37 -0.21 -20.11
CA ASN A 109 11.82 -0.26 -20.02
C ASN A 109 12.25 0.05 -18.59
N ASP A 110 12.37 -0.98 -17.76
CA ASP A 110 12.79 -0.89 -16.37
C ASP A 110 14.31 -1.10 -16.22
N CYS A 111 14.94 -1.83 -17.14
CA CYS A 111 16.39 -1.80 -17.30
C CYS A 111 16.86 -0.53 -18.04
N PHE A 112 18.04 -0.01 -17.69
CA PHE A 112 18.66 1.12 -18.40
C PHE A 112 19.00 0.80 -19.85
N ASP A 113 19.29 -0.46 -20.14
CA ASP A 113 19.62 -0.94 -21.48
C ASP A 113 18.45 -1.64 -22.19
N GLY A 114 17.26 -1.70 -21.57
CA GLY A 114 16.10 -2.42 -22.09
C GLY A 114 16.31 -3.91 -22.29
N SER A 115 17.20 -4.50 -21.48
CA SER A 115 17.46 -5.94 -21.55
C SER A 115 16.30 -6.79 -21.02
N ASP A 116 15.48 -6.24 -20.13
CA ASP A 116 14.20 -6.79 -19.67
C ASP A 116 13.16 -6.93 -20.77
N GLU A 117 13.12 -5.99 -21.72
CA GLU A 117 12.18 -6.01 -22.86
C GLU A 117 12.80 -6.62 -24.13
N ASN A 118 13.93 -7.32 -24.00
CA ASN A 118 14.58 -7.94 -25.13
C ASN A 118 13.72 -9.07 -25.69
N LYS A 119 13.24 -8.92 -26.93
CA LYS A 119 12.34 -9.90 -27.56
C LYS A 119 12.85 -11.35 -27.53
N ALA A 120 14.13 -11.59 -27.80
CA ALA A 120 14.68 -12.94 -27.79
C ALA A 120 14.74 -13.54 -26.37
N MET A 121 14.99 -12.70 -25.37
CA MET A 121 14.96 -13.09 -23.96
C MET A 121 13.52 -13.38 -23.53
N CYS A 122 12.57 -12.48 -23.81
CA CYS A 122 11.16 -12.66 -23.49
C CYS A 122 10.53 -13.89 -24.16
N ASP A 123 10.88 -14.14 -25.43
CA ASP A 123 10.43 -15.34 -26.16
C ASP A 123 10.99 -16.63 -25.55
N ALA A 124 12.20 -16.60 -24.99
CA ALA A 124 12.85 -17.74 -24.34
C ALA A 124 12.56 -17.84 -22.82
N ARG A 125 11.95 -16.81 -22.22
CA ARG A 125 11.71 -16.74 -20.79
C ARG A 125 10.76 -17.85 -20.34
N GLN A 126 11.13 -18.53 -19.27
CA GLN A 126 10.31 -19.52 -18.60
C GLN A 126 9.85 -18.95 -17.26
N CYS A 127 8.56 -19.06 -16.97
CA CYS A 127 8.02 -18.67 -15.68
C CYS A 127 8.26 -19.77 -14.64
N PHE A 128 8.51 -19.39 -13.40
CA PHE A 128 8.82 -20.31 -12.32
C PHE A 128 7.57 -20.61 -11.48
N ASN A 129 7.64 -21.59 -10.57
CA ASN A 129 6.57 -21.88 -9.60
C ASN A 129 5.16 -22.10 -10.18
N GLU A 130 5.08 -22.61 -11.41
CA GLU A 130 3.81 -22.81 -12.14
C GLU A 130 3.05 -21.52 -12.47
N GLU A 131 3.71 -20.37 -12.52
CA GLU A 131 3.12 -19.12 -13.02
C GLU A 131 2.59 -19.25 -14.46
N PHE A 132 1.64 -18.38 -14.78
CA PHE A 132 1.13 -18.27 -16.13
C PHE A 132 2.02 -17.35 -16.98
N ARG A 133 2.37 -17.82 -18.17
CA ARG A 133 3.20 -17.09 -19.12
C ARG A 133 2.31 -16.39 -20.16
N CYS A 134 2.32 -15.07 -20.13
CA CYS A 134 1.73 -14.21 -21.17
C CYS A 134 2.44 -14.41 -22.53
N ASP A 135 1.78 -14.06 -23.62
CA ASP A 135 2.34 -14.07 -24.97
C ASP A 135 3.51 -13.08 -25.11
N SER A 136 3.52 -11.99 -24.31
CA SER A 136 4.65 -11.06 -24.22
C SER A 136 5.91 -11.68 -23.62
N GLY A 137 5.77 -12.77 -22.86
CA GLY A 137 6.82 -13.33 -22.01
C GLY A 137 6.77 -12.86 -20.55
N LYS A 138 5.81 -11.99 -20.18
CA LYS A 138 5.53 -11.66 -18.77
C LYS A 138 5.03 -12.90 -18.02
N CYS A 139 5.41 -13.02 -16.77
CA CYS A 139 4.95 -14.06 -15.85
C CYS A 139 4.01 -13.45 -14.83
N ILE A 140 2.84 -14.07 -14.64
CA ILE A 140 1.85 -13.66 -13.65
C ILE A 140 1.46 -14.83 -12.78
N GLU A 141 1.06 -14.52 -11.55
CA GLU A 141 0.56 -15.51 -10.61
C GLU A 141 -0.72 -16.19 -11.15
N LYS A 142 -0.93 -17.47 -10.82
CA LYS A 142 -2.10 -18.23 -11.30
C LYS A 142 -3.45 -17.62 -10.86
N ASN A 143 -3.48 -16.95 -9.71
CA ASN A 143 -4.67 -16.24 -9.20
C ASN A 143 -5.05 -15.03 -10.06
N LYS A 144 -4.12 -14.51 -10.89
CA LYS A 144 -4.32 -13.40 -11.83
C LYS A 144 -4.83 -13.83 -13.20
N VAL A 145 -4.94 -15.13 -13.43
CA VAL A 145 -5.49 -15.65 -14.68
C VAL A 145 -6.99 -15.75 -14.54
N CYS A 146 -7.76 -15.11 -15.42
CA CYS A 146 -9.22 -15.10 -15.42
C CYS A 146 -9.82 -14.48 -14.14
N ASP A 147 -9.18 -13.46 -13.59
CA ASP A 147 -9.62 -12.75 -12.38
C ASP A 147 -10.45 -11.50 -12.68
N GLY A 148 -10.77 -11.28 -13.97
CA GLY A 148 -11.50 -10.12 -14.46
C GLY A 148 -10.63 -8.94 -14.84
N TYR A 149 -9.31 -8.99 -14.57
CA TYR A 149 -8.43 -7.86 -14.75
C TYR A 149 -7.55 -7.98 -15.99
N ILE A 150 -8.01 -7.37 -17.10
CA ILE A 150 -7.38 -7.50 -18.43
C ILE A 150 -5.94 -6.96 -18.57
N ASN A 151 -5.34 -6.39 -17.52
CA ASN A 151 -4.02 -5.77 -17.57
C ASN A 151 -2.94 -6.61 -16.87
N ASP A 152 -3.27 -7.78 -16.30
CA ASP A 152 -2.24 -8.63 -15.72
C ASP A 152 -1.31 -9.16 -16.83
N CYS A 153 -1.87 -9.64 -17.94
CA CYS A 153 -1.15 -9.73 -19.22
C CYS A 153 -1.30 -8.47 -20.07
N VAL A 154 -0.23 -8.13 -20.80
CA VAL A 154 -0.18 -6.95 -21.69
C VAL A 154 -1.25 -7.02 -22.80
N GLY A 155 -1.54 -8.22 -23.30
CA GLY A 155 -2.50 -8.45 -24.37
C GLY A 155 -3.92 -8.81 -23.90
N GLY A 156 -4.15 -8.90 -22.58
CA GLY A 156 -5.43 -9.35 -22.02
C GLY A 156 -5.75 -10.82 -22.29
N GLU A 157 -4.75 -11.62 -22.67
CA GLU A 157 -4.94 -13.04 -22.99
C GLU A 157 -5.25 -13.90 -21.76
N ASP A 158 -4.80 -13.48 -20.59
CA ASP A 158 -5.19 -13.98 -19.26
C ASP A 158 -6.70 -14.05 -19.06
N GLU A 159 -7.46 -13.15 -19.69
CA GLU A 159 -8.92 -13.11 -19.62
C GLU A 159 -9.61 -13.68 -20.88
N SER A 160 -8.84 -14.35 -21.76
CA SER A 160 -9.38 -14.89 -23.00
C SER A 160 -10.23 -16.14 -22.76
N GLU A 161 -11.31 -16.29 -23.54
CA GLU A 161 -12.20 -17.46 -23.47
C GLU A 161 -11.44 -18.79 -23.62
N LYS A 162 -10.37 -18.81 -24.43
CA LYS A 162 -9.54 -19.99 -24.63
C LYS A 162 -8.81 -20.44 -23.36
N ILE A 163 -8.40 -19.49 -22.52
CA ILE A 163 -7.65 -19.76 -21.29
C ILE A 163 -8.61 -20.02 -20.12
N CYS A 164 -9.73 -19.30 -20.08
CA CYS A 164 -10.66 -19.32 -18.96
C CYS A 164 -11.73 -20.41 -19.02
N GLN A 165 -11.89 -21.12 -20.15
CA GLN A 165 -12.99 -22.06 -20.40
C GLN A 165 -13.19 -23.14 -19.31
N GLU A 166 -12.12 -23.57 -18.65
CA GLU A 166 -12.16 -24.63 -17.63
C GLU A 166 -11.95 -24.11 -16.19
N LYS A 167 -11.82 -22.80 -16.00
CA LYS A 167 -11.64 -22.24 -14.65
C LYS A 167 -12.94 -22.34 -13.86
N VAL A 168 -12.81 -22.83 -12.63
CA VAL A 168 -13.87 -22.80 -11.63
C VAL A 168 -13.62 -21.62 -10.71
N CYS A 169 -14.55 -20.66 -10.69
CA CYS A 169 -14.46 -19.51 -9.80
C CYS A 169 -14.71 -19.90 -8.35
N GLU A 170 -14.20 -19.09 -7.42
CA GLU A 170 -14.42 -19.30 -5.99
C GLU A 170 -15.87 -19.02 -5.60
N ASN A 171 -16.28 -19.46 -4.40
CA ASN A 171 -17.67 -19.32 -3.93
C ASN A 171 -18.18 -17.87 -3.85
N ASN A 172 -17.26 -16.89 -3.81
CA ASN A 172 -17.57 -15.46 -3.71
C ASN A 172 -17.33 -14.70 -5.03
N GLU A 173 -17.35 -15.41 -6.15
CA GLU A 173 -17.09 -14.88 -7.48
C GLU A 173 -18.22 -15.22 -8.46
N PHE A 174 -18.42 -14.34 -9.43
CA PHE A 174 -19.34 -14.51 -10.53
C PHE A 174 -18.61 -15.01 -11.77
N THR A 175 -19.08 -16.10 -12.35
CA THR A 175 -18.50 -16.68 -13.57
C THR A 175 -19.17 -16.10 -14.81
N CYS A 176 -18.40 -15.35 -15.62
CA CYS A 176 -18.81 -14.95 -16.97
C CYS A 176 -18.93 -16.18 -17.88
N LYS A 177 -19.65 -16.07 -19.01
CA LYS A 177 -19.70 -17.17 -20.00
C LYS A 177 -18.34 -17.50 -20.60
N SER A 178 -17.42 -16.54 -20.64
CA SER A 178 -16.04 -16.74 -21.06
C SER A 178 -15.21 -17.56 -20.07
N GLY A 179 -15.70 -17.79 -18.85
CA GLY A 179 -14.95 -18.43 -17.75
C GLY A 179 -14.18 -17.46 -16.85
N VAL A 180 -14.21 -16.16 -17.17
CA VAL A 180 -13.65 -15.09 -16.34
C VAL A 180 -14.41 -15.01 -15.01
N CYS A 181 -13.68 -14.85 -13.90
CA CYS A 181 -14.23 -14.77 -12.55
C CYS A 181 -14.20 -13.33 -12.06
N LEU A 182 -15.38 -12.74 -11.85
CA LEU A 182 -15.52 -11.40 -11.32
C LEU A 182 -15.80 -11.45 -9.82
N LYS A 183 -15.21 -10.53 -9.05
CA LYS A 183 -15.64 -10.31 -7.66
C LYS A 183 -17.07 -9.75 -7.63
N PHE A 184 -17.87 -10.11 -6.64
CA PHE A 184 -19.28 -9.67 -6.56
C PHE A 184 -19.47 -8.15 -6.56
N TYR A 185 -18.48 -7.36 -6.15
CA TYR A 185 -18.57 -5.90 -6.20
C TYR A 185 -18.45 -5.31 -7.63
N TRP A 186 -18.02 -6.11 -8.62
CA TRP A 186 -18.06 -5.81 -10.06
C TRP A 186 -19.34 -6.32 -10.74
N VAL A 187 -20.24 -6.97 -9.99
CA VAL A 187 -21.48 -7.52 -10.53
C VAL A 187 -22.62 -6.53 -10.29
N CYS A 188 -23.39 -6.22 -11.34
CA CYS A 188 -24.49 -5.24 -11.29
C CYS A 188 -24.05 -3.84 -10.84
N ASP A 189 -22.80 -3.53 -11.18
CA ASP A 189 -22.03 -2.36 -10.80
C ASP A 189 -22.32 -1.17 -11.75
N GLY A 190 -22.92 -1.46 -12.91
CA GLY A 190 -23.27 -0.50 -13.96
C GLY A 190 -22.25 -0.46 -15.11
N ARG A 191 -21.16 -1.23 -15.04
CA ARG A 191 -20.16 -1.42 -16.10
C ARG A 191 -20.26 -2.84 -16.63
N LYS A 192 -19.88 -3.02 -17.90
CA LYS A 192 -19.84 -4.34 -18.51
C LYS A 192 -18.42 -4.87 -18.37
N ASP A 193 -18.23 -5.71 -17.37
CA ASP A 193 -16.95 -6.34 -17.06
C ASP A 193 -16.86 -7.74 -17.67
N CYS A 194 -17.99 -8.44 -17.84
CA CYS A 194 -18.00 -9.60 -18.74
C CYS A 194 -18.00 -9.14 -20.20
N SER A 195 -17.29 -9.87 -21.05
CA SER A 195 -17.27 -9.64 -22.50
C SER A 195 -18.66 -9.74 -23.16
N ASP A 196 -19.56 -10.53 -22.58
CA ASP A 196 -20.96 -10.66 -23.01
C ASP A 196 -21.93 -9.77 -22.22
N GLY A 197 -21.45 -9.02 -21.22
CA GLY A 197 -22.24 -8.18 -20.33
C GLY A 197 -23.21 -8.97 -19.44
N ALA A 198 -22.93 -10.25 -19.15
CA ALA A 198 -23.79 -11.08 -18.31
C ALA A 198 -23.87 -10.60 -16.85
N ASP A 199 -22.81 -9.96 -16.37
CA ASP A 199 -22.67 -9.28 -15.08
C ASP A 199 -23.69 -8.14 -14.89
N GLU A 200 -24.22 -7.56 -15.97
CA GLU A 200 -25.22 -6.49 -15.94
C GLU A 200 -26.62 -6.96 -16.39
N ASN A 201 -26.82 -8.28 -16.47
CA ASN A 201 -28.12 -8.82 -16.88
C ASN A 201 -29.18 -8.58 -15.80
N ALA A 202 -30.29 -7.92 -16.17
CA ALA A 202 -31.34 -7.54 -15.22
C ALA A 202 -32.05 -8.73 -14.52
N GLU A 203 -32.13 -9.92 -15.12
CA GLU A 203 -32.67 -11.11 -14.44
C GLU A 203 -31.66 -11.70 -13.46
N MET A 204 -30.38 -11.72 -13.86
CA MET A 204 -29.29 -12.14 -12.98
C MET A 204 -29.16 -11.21 -11.78
N CYS A 205 -29.10 -9.89 -11.98
CA CYS A 205 -29.02 -8.89 -10.90
C CYS A 205 -30.18 -8.97 -9.91
N LYS A 206 -31.37 -9.39 -10.36
CA LYS A 206 -32.52 -9.61 -9.47
C LYS A 206 -32.36 -10.84 -8.57
N ASN A 207 -31.71 -11.89 -9.07
CA ASN A 207 -31.56 -13.17 -8.38
C ASN A 207 -30.20 -13.36 -7.70
N HIS A 208 -29.22 -12.51 -8.02
CA HIS A 208 -27.88 -12.53 -7.44
C HIS A 208 -27.93 -12.22 -5.94
N THR A 209 -27.26 -13.07 -5.16
CA THR A 209 -27.09 -12.94 -3.71
C THR A 209 -25.67 -12.50 -3.39
N CYS A 210 -25.55 -11.48 -2.56
CA CYS A 210 -24.27 -11.03 -2.02
C CYS A 210 -23.76 -11.99 -0.93
N SER A 211 -22.48 -11.84 -0.56
CA SER A 211 -21.92 -12.51 0.62
C SER A 211 -22.70 -12.13 1.89
N ASP A 212 -22.64 -12.99 2.91
CA ASP A 212 -23.30 -12.75 4.20
C ASP A 212 -22.81 -11.46 4.89
N ASP A 213 -21.58 -11.05 4.60
CA ASP A 213 -20.93 -9.83 5.12
C ASP A 213 -21.04 -8.62 4.16
N GLN A 214 -21.94 -8.67 3.17
CA GLN A 214 -22.13 -7.58 2.20
C GLN A 214 -23.58 -7.07 2.17
N TYR A 215 -23.73 -5.77 1.92
CA TYR A 215 -25.01 -5.13 1.68
C TYR A 215 -25.40 -5.20 0.20
N ARG A 216 -26.64 -5.61 -0.06
CA ARG A 216 -27.20 -5.68 -1.41
C ARG A 216 -28.00 -4.42 -1.75
N CYS A 217 -27.49 -3.63 -2.68
CA CYS A 217 -28.20 -2.51 -3.27
C CYS A 217 -29.50 -2.98 -3.95
N SER A 218 -30.47 -2.07 -4.10
CA SER A 218 -31.70 -2.34 -4.85
C SER A 218 -31.46 -2.68 -6.33
N SER A 219 -30.33 -2.25 -6.90
CA SER A 219 -29.87 -2.61 -8.24
C SER A 219 -29.37 -4.06 -8.36
N GLY A 220 -29.04 -4.72 -7.24
CA GLY A 220 -28.35 -6.00 -7.20
C GLY A 220 -26.84 -5.91 -6.97
N ARG A 221 -26.25 -4.70 -6.97
CA ARG A 221 -24.84 -4.48 -6.62
C ARG A 221 -24.56 -4.89 -5.18
N CYS A 222 -23.44 -5.55 -4.94
CA CYS A 222 -22.95 -5.86 -3.60
C CYS A 222 -21.89 -4.84 -3.19
N ILE A 223 -22.06 -4.28 -2.00
CA ILE A 223 -21.12 -3.35 -1.39
C ILE A 223 -20.81 -3.83 0.03
N GLU A 224 -19.67 -3.42 0.57
CA GLU A 224 -19.31 -3.77 1.94
C GLU A 224 -20.27 -3.10 2.94
N PHE A 225 -20.58 -3.76 4.07
CA PHE A 225 -21.51 -3.19 5.05
C PHE A 225 -21.05 -1.83 5.58
N TYR A 226 -19.74 -1.63 5.73
CA TYR A 226 -19.18 -0.38 6.24
C TYR A 226 -19.27 0.79 5.25
N TRP A 227 -19.62 0.53 3.97
CA TRP A 227 -19.91 1.55 2.96
C TRP A 227 -21.36 2.03 2.97
N VAL A 228 -22.22 1.43 3.80
CA VAL A 228 -23.62 1.84 3.91
C VAL A 228 -23.72 3.04 4.85
N CYS A 229 -24.34 4.12 4.37
CA CYS A 229 -24.50 5.37 5.12
C CYS A 229 -23.17 6.02 5.54
N ASP A 230 -22.08 5.82 4.80
CA ASP A 230 -20.77 6.39 5.09
C ASP A 230 -20.62 7.83 4.55
N GLY A 231 -21.63 8.32 3.84
CA GLY A 231 -21.67 9.63 3.21
C GLY A 231 -21.15 9.65 1.78
N ARG A 232 -20.87 8.49 1.17
CA ARG A 232 -20.46 8.36 -0.24
C ARG A 232 -21.38 7.39 -0.96
N SER A 233 -21.74 7.74 -2.20
CA SER A 233 -22.58 6.87 -3.03
C SER A 233 -21.78 5.68 -3.57
N HIS A 234 -22.10 4.48 -3.11
CA HIS A 234 -21.61 3.21 -3.64
C HIS A 234 -22.70 2.43 -4.39
N CYS A 235 -23.97 2.63 -4.05
CA CYS A 235 -25.09 2.13 -4.84
C CYS A 235 -25.48 3.10 -5.97
N ILE A 236 -26.12 2.55 -7.01
CA ILE A 236 -26.76 3.36 -8.04
C ILE A 236 -27.81 4.27 -7.41
N ASN A 237 -27.83 5.54 -7.83
CA ASN A 237 -28.74 6.57 -7.32
C ASN A 237 -28.61 6.87 -5.81
N ASN A 238 -27.44 6.62 -5.20
CA ASN A 238 -27.19 6.96 -3.80
C ASN A 238 -28.14 6.22 -2.83
N ALA A 239 -28.54 5.00 -3.18
CA ALA A 239 -29.55 4.23 -2.44
C ALA A 239 -29.04 3.70 -1.08
N ASP A 240 -27.73 3.54 -0.94
CA ASP A 240 -27.01 3.25 0.30
C ASP A 240 -26.96 4.44 1.26
N GLU A 241 -27.21 5.65 0.75
CA GLU A 241 -27.19 6.90 1.50
C GLU A 241 -28.61 7.49 1.64
N ASP A 242 -29.63 6.64 1.46
CA ASP A 242 -31.02 7.04 1.64
C ASP A 242 -31.31 7.37 3.12
N LEU A 243 -31.86 8.56 3.36
CA LEU A 243 -32.08 9.07 4.71
C LEU A 243 -33.02 8.20 5.54
N ASP A 244 -34.05 7.61 4.93
CA ASP A 244 -35.01 6.79 5.67
C ASP A 244 -34.41 5.41 6.00
N MET A 245 -33.61 4.86 5.10
CA MET A 245 -32.84 3.64 5.34
C MET A 245 -31.80 3.85 6.45
N CYS A 246 -30.94 4.87 6.35
CA CYS A 246 -29.87 5.18 7.31
C CYS A 246 -30.38 5.49 8.73
N ARG A 247 -31.60 6.03 8.86
CA ARG A 247 -32.25 6.21 10.17
C ARG A 247 -32.51 4.91 10.91
N THR A 248 -32.63 3.79 10.21
CA THR A 248 -32.93 2.47 10.80
C THR A 248 -31.77 1.49 10.68
N HIS A 249 -30.79 1.79 9.83
CA HIS A 249 -29.57 1.01 9.70
C HIS A 249 -28.71 1.10 10.97
N ASN A 250 -28.16 -0.04 11.37
CA ASN A 250 -27.15 -0.13 12.43
C ASN A 250 -25.78 -0.19 11.74
N CYS A 251 -24.89 0.71 12.14
CA CYS A 251 -23.50 0.68 11.67
C CYS A 251 -22.79 -0.59 12.14
N SER A 252 -21.67 -0.92 11.47
CA SER A 252 -20.80 -2.02 11.88
C SER A 252 -20.30 -1.84 13.33
N GLU A 253 -19.84 -2.93 13.96
CA GLU A 253 -19.30 -2.87 15.33
C GLU A 253 -18.12 -1.89 15.45
N ASP A 254 -17.37 -1.70 14.37
CA ASP A 254 -16.20 -0.81 14.28
C ASP A 254 -16.52 0.61 13.76
N GLN A 255 -17.79 1.03 13.86
CA GLN A 255 -18.25 2.33 13.36
C GLN A 255 -19.08 3.12 14.39
N PHE A 256 -18.87 4.43 14.41
CA PHE A 256 -19.68 5.39 15.15
C PHE A 256 -20.90 5.83 14.34
N ARG A 257 -22.06 5.86 15.00
CA ARG A 257 -23.33 6.27 14.38
C ARG A 257 -23.70 7.71 14.78
N CYS A 258 -23.68 8.62 13.82
CA CYS A 258 -24.19 9.98 13.98
C CYS A 258 -25.72 9.99 14.23
N SER A 259 -26.26 11.06 14.82
CA SER A 259 -27.71 11.23 14.95
C SER A 259 -28.46 11.32 13.62
N SER A 260 -27.78 11.68 12.52
CA SER A 260 -28.33 11.62 11.16
C SER A 260 -28.55 10.21 10.64
N GLY A 261 -27.95 9.19 11.27
CA GLY A 261 -27.86 7.82 10.74
C GLY A 261 -26.62 7.55 9.89
N LYS A 262 -25.73 8.55 9.71
CA LYS A 262 -24.42 8.35 9.05
C LYS A 262 -23.50 7.49 9.93
N CYS A 263 -22.78 6.56 9.31
CA CYS A 263 -21.78 5.71 9.93
C CYS A 263 -20.38 6.24 9.64
N LEU A 264 -19.58 6.45 10.68
CA LEU A 264 -18.20 6.90 10.60
C LEU A 264 -17.30 5.80 11.12
N ALA A 265 -16.18 5.53 10.45
CA ALA A 265 -15.17 4.66 11.04
C ALA A 265 -14.56 5.34 12.28
N PHE A 266 -14.16 4.56 13.29
CA PHE A 266 -13.70 5.11 14.56
C PHE A 266 -12.52 6.08 14.45
N TYR A 267 -11.64 5.90 13.45
CA TYR A 267 -10.53 6.82 13.23
C TYR A 267 -10.94 8.24 12.76
N TRP A 268 -12.20 8.46 12.35
CA TRP A 268 -12.78 9.78 12.07
C TRP A 268 -13.50 10.37 13.30
N VAL A 269 -13.48 9.68 14.44
CA VAL A 269 -14.12 10.13 15.66
C VAL A 269 -13.06 10.80 16.51
N CYS A 270 -13.32 12.03 16.95
CA CYS A 270 -12.35 12.82 17.70
C CYS A 270 -11.04 13.01 16.92
N ASP A 271 -11.13 13.21 15.60
CA ASP A 271 -9.98 13.52 14.74
C ASP A 271 -9.78 15.03 14.58
N GLY A 272 -10.70 15.84 15.15
CA GLY A 272 -10.71 17.29 15.10
C GLY A 272 -11.48 17.88 13.92
N ASN A 273 -12.04 17.03 13.04
CA ASN A 273 -12.86 17.45 11.91
C ASN A 273 -14.34 17.52 12.33
N ASN A 274 -15.26 17.48 11.38
CA ASN A 274 -16.69 17.57 11.68
C ASN A 274 -17.41 16.73 10.64
N ASP A 275 -17.48 15.45 10.96
CA ASP A 275 -17.91 14.39 10.07
C ASP A 275 -19.34 13.95 10.38
N CYS A 276 -19.84 14.25 11.59
CA CYS A 276 -21.26 14.21 11.93
C CYS A 276 -21.91 15.61 11.88
N PRO A 277 -23.25 15.68 11.74
CA PRO A 277 -23.98 16.91 11.99
C PRO A 277 -23.72 17.39 13.43
N ASN A 278 -23.59 18.70 13.61
CA ASN A 278 -23.39 19.35 14.91
C ASN A 278 -22.13 18.93 15.69
N LYS A 279 -21.10 18.37 15.05
CA LYS A 279 -19.85 17.94 15.71
C LYS A 279 -20.06 16.89 16.80
N GLU A 280 -21.03 15.99 16.61
CA GLU A 280 -21.31 14.92 17.57
C GLU A 280 -20.15 13.92 17.70
N ASP A 281 -19.43 13.70 16.59
CA ASP A 281 -18.17 12.97 16.49
C ASP A 281 -17.02 13.61 17.28
N GLU A 282 -17.15 14.90 17.60
CA GLU A 282 -16.18 15.69 18.37
C GLU A 282 -16.72 16.08 19.76
N ASP A 283 -17.76 15.39 20.25
CA ASP A 283 -18.30 15.70 21.56
C ASP A 283 -17.28 15.38 22.66
N VAL A 284 -17.02 16.38 23.50
CA VAL A 284 -16.00 16.32 24.57
C VAL A 284 -16.27 15.19 25.58
N HIS A 285 -17.53 14.78 25.80
CA HIS A 285 -17.83 13.66 26.71
C HIS A 285 -17.61 12.32 26.02
N MET A 286 -17.92 12.24 24.74
CA MET A 286 -17.71 11.06 23.91
C MET A 286 -16.20 10.78 23.74
N CYS A 287 -15.41 11.78 23.32
CA CYS A 287 -13.96 11.68 23.15
C CYS A 287 -13.19 11.34 24.44
N LYS A 288 -13.79 11.63 25.61
CA LYS A 288 -13.21 11.23 26.91
C LYS A 288 -13.32 9.74 27.20
N VAL A 289 -14.29 9.06 26.62
CA VAL A 289 -14.56 7.63 26.84
C VAL A 289 -14.15 6.79 25.62
N HIS A 290 -14.07 7.40 24.43
CA HIS A 290 -13.57 6.75 23.23
C HIS A 290 -12.10 6.36 23.40
N GLU A 291 -11.81 5.09 23.15
CA GLU A 291 -10.47 4.54 23.07
C GLU A 291 -10.03 4.63 21.61
N CYS A 292 -8.90 5.30 21.36
CA CYS A 292 -8.30 5.34 20.03
C CYS A 292 -7.84 3.93 19.63
N ASP A 293 -7.62 3.71 18.33
CA ASP A 293 -7.02 2.47 17.85
C ASP A 293 -5.67 2.19 18.55
N PRO A 294 -5.26 0.91 18.70
CA PRO A 294 -3.99 0.56 19.37
C PRO A 294 -2.76 1.26 18.79
N ASP A 295 -2.82 1.58 17.49
CA ASP A 295 -1.74 2.23 16.74
C ASP A 295 -1.89 3.76 16.67
N GLN A 296 -2.82 4.35 17.45
CA GLN A 296 -3.07 5.79 17.51
C GLN A 296 -2.71 6.37 18.87
N PHE A 297 -2.22 7.61 18.86
CA PHE A 297 -1.93 8.38 20.07
C PHE A 297 -3.14 9.19 20.53
N ARG A 298 -3.38 9.19 21.84
CA ARG A 298 -4.53 9.88 22.45
C ARG A 298 -4.13 11.14 23.21
N CYS A 299 -4.55 12.29 22.70
CA CYS A 299 -4.46 13.58 23.39
C CYS A 299 -5.29 13.60 24.68
N ASP A 300 -5.01 14.50 25.64
CA ASP A 300 -5.85 14.63 26.84
C ASP A 300 -7.23 15.21 26.55
N SER A 301 -7.34 15.92 25.43
CA SER A 301 -8.60 16.35 24.82
C SER A 301 -9.47 15.18 24.34
N GLY A 302 -8.92 13.97 24.22
CA GLY A 302 -9.57 12.79 23.66
C GLY A 302 -9.41 12.66 22.15
N LYS A 303 -8.65 13.57 21.51
CA LYS A 303 -8.32 13.51 20.09
C LYS A 303 -7.37 12.35 19.79
N CYS A 304 -7.63 11.60 18.72
CA CYS A 304 -6.78 10.50 18.26
C CYS A 304 -5.87 10.97 17.11
N LEU A 305 -4.58 10.69 17.20
CA LEU A 305 -3.55 11.05 16.21
C LEU A 305 -2.87 9.78 15.69
N ASN A 306 -2.38 9.83 14.45
CA ASN A 306 -1.46 8.81 13.97
C ASN A 306 -0.12 8.93 14.72
N GLN A 307 0.57 7.81 14.96
CA GLN A 307 1.90 7.80 15.59
C GLN A 307 2.91 8.69 14.85
N ASP A 308 2.79 8.80 13.52
CA ASP A 308 3.65 9.68 12.71
C ASP A 308 3.54 11.17 13.07
N TRP A 309 2.45 11.57 13.74
CA TRP A 309 2.15 12.96 14.13
C TRP A 309 2.38 13.20 15.63
N VAL A 310 3.20 12.35 16.24
CA VAL A 310 3.60 12.47 17.64
C VAL A 310 5.07 12.82 17.65
N CYS A 311 5.42 13.96 18.26
CA CYS A 311 6.80 14.44 18.36
C CYS A 311 7.43 14.79 17.00
N ASP A 312 6.61 15.20 16.02
CA ASP A 312 7.06 15.61 14.69
C ASP A 312 7.47 17.10 14.66
N GLY A 313 7.31 17.81 15.78
CA GLY A 313 7.61 19.23 15.94
C GLY A 313 6.43 20.14 15.65
N ILE A 314 5.25 19.59 15.38
CA ILE A 314 4.00 20.30 15.11
C ILE A 314 3.00 19.94 16.22
N ALA A 315 2.34 20.97 16.77
CA ALA A 315 1.30 20.74 17.76
C ALA A 315 -0.03 20.39 17.08
N ASP A 316 -0.31 19.11 16.96
CA ASP A 316 -1.53 18.51 16.44
C ASP A 316 -2.57 18.22 17.52
N CYS A 317 -2.16 18.00 18.77
CA CYS A 317 -3.08 18.06 19.90
C CYS A 317 -3.45 19.52 20.23
N PRO A 318 -4.73 19.82 20.52
CA PRO A 318 -5.15 21.12 21.06
C PRO A 318 -4.41 21.50 22.36
N ASP A 319 -4.04 20.49 23.14
CA ASP A 319 -3.30 20.54 24.39
C ASP A 319 -1.78 20.46 24.23
N LYS A 320 -1.27 20.27 23.00
CA LYS A 320 0.16 20.09 22.66
C LYS A 320 0.84 18.92 23.37
N LYS A 321 0.06 17.93 23.80
CA LYS A 321 0.55 16.78 24.55
C LYS A 321 1.37 15.83 23.68
N ASP A 322 0.99 15.71 22.41
CA ASP A 322 1.78 15.09 21.35
C ASP A 322 3.21 15.63 21.24
N GLU A 323 3.42 16.90 21.58
CA GLU A 323 4.71 17.58 21.59
C GLU A 323 5.28 17.79 23.00
N ASP A 324 4.69 17.13 24.02
CA ASP A 324 5.16 17.27 25.38
C ASP A 324 6.52 16.59 25.55
N VAL A 325 7.49 17.36 26.05
CA VAL A 325 8.88 16.92 26.21
C VAL A 325 8.99 15.67 27.08
N GLU A 326 8.12 15.49 28.09
CA GLU A 326 8.14 14.33 28.98
C GLU A 326 7.50 13.08 28.33
N MET A 327 6.59 13.29 27.38
CA MET A 327 5.96 12.22 26.60
C MET A 327 6.80 11.80 25.38
N CYS A 328 7.33 12.75 24.63
CA CYS A 328 8.25 12.52 23.52
C CYS A 328 9.57 11.88 23.94
N GLN A 329 9.90 11.91 25.23
CA GLN A 329 11.00 11.12 25.79
C GLN A 329 10.68 9.62 25.95
N LYS A 330 9.42 9.22 25.83
CA LYS A 330 8.91 7.83 26.00
C LYS A 330 8.34 7.21 24.72
N HIS A 331 8.13 7.99 23.66
CA HIS A 331 7.72 7.54 22.33
C HIS A 331 8.90 7.45 21.35
N VAL A 332 10.09 7.20 21.90
CA VAL A 332 11.29 6.80 21.16
C VAL A 332 11.58 5.34 21.47
#